data_AF-A0A357V4G1-F1
#
_entry.id   AF-A0A357V4G1-F1
#
_cell.length_a   1.000
_cell.length_b   1.000
_cell.length_c   1.000
_cell.angle_alpha   90.00
_cell.angle_beta   90.00
_cell.angle_gamma   90.00
#
_symmetry.space_group_name_H-M   'P 1'
#
loop_
_entity.id
_entity.type
_entity.pdbx_description
1 polymer ?
#
loop_
_entity_poly.entity_id
_entity_poly.type
_entity_poly.pdbx_seq_one_letter_code
_entity_poly.pdbx_strand_id
1 'polypeptide(L)'
;MDLDGALADFVAVEAALRFSHDPAARVQWARSLNGLGFIDLMDAKTARAAVSDPDEETERAVRWGLKQALARFDQSLAIQAEPAYRAYAAGNRAYALALLGRTNDAREAFRRLFAEGGRDAYDGQVRDTERLSVPEDRAVRRLIDDVWHEMGEA
;
A
#
# COMPACT_ATOMS: atom_id res chain seq x y z
N MET A 1 12.48 24.97 17.37
CA MET A 1 12.97 23.70 16.80
C MET A 1 13.36 24.02 15.37
N ASP A 2 14.65 23.92 15.03
CA ASP A 2 15.11 24.05 13.65
C ASP A 2 14.95 22.71 12.92
N LEU A 3 15.13 22.73 11.60
CA LEU A 3 14.94 21.55 10.75
C LEU A 3 15.91 20.42 11.13
N ASP A 4 17.13 20.78 11.54
CA ASP A 4 18.18 19.83 11.92
C ASP A 4 17.83 19.10 13.21
N GLY A 5 17.28 19.80 14.21
CA GLY A 5 16.77 19.19 15.45
C GLY A 5 15.60 18.25 15.20
N ALA A 6 14.65 18.63 14.34
CA ALA A 6 13.51 17.77 13.99
C ALA A 6 13.94 16.50 13.22
N LEU A 7 14.96 16.62 12.36
CA LEU A 7 15.52 15.48 11.63
C LEU A 7 16.26 14.52 12.56
N ALA A 8 17.03 15.05 13.52
CA ALA A 8 17.72 14.25 14.53
C ALA A 8 16.74 13.46 15.42
N ASP A 9 15.66 14.11 15.87
CA ASP A 9 14.59 13.46 16.63
C ASP A 9 13.92 12.35 15.82
N PHE A 10 13.65 12.60 14.53
CA PHE A 10 13.09 11.59 13.63
C PHE A 10 14.02 10.37 13.48
N VAL A 11 15.32 10.60 13.25
CA VAL A 11 16.31 9.51 13.13
C VAL A 11 16.41 8.70 14.43
N ALA A 12 16.39 9.37 15.58
CA ALA A 12 16.41 8.70 16.88
C ALA A 12 15.16 7.84 17.10
N VAL A 13 13.97 8.35 16.76
CA VAL A 13 12.70 7.61 16.82
C VAL A 13 12.70 6.44 15.84
N GLU A 14 13.19 6.64 14.61
CA GLU A 14 13.31 5.58 13.62
C GLU A 14 14.22 4.47 14.14
N ALA A 15 15.43 4.80 14.62
CA ALA A 15 16.37 3.81 15.14
C ALA A 15 15.79 3.04 16.33
N ALA A 16 15.15 3.76 17.27
CA ALA A 16 14.54 3.17 18.46
C ALA A 16 13.41 2.18 18.11
N LEU A 17 12.62 2.45 17.08
CA LEU A 17 11.51 1.59 16.65
C LEU A 17 11.98 0.45 15.73
N ARG A 18 12.82 0.77 14.75
CA ARG A 18 13.26 -0.15 13.69
C ARG A 18 14.10 -1.30 14.22
N PHE A 19 14.96 -1.05 15.19
CA PHE A 19 15.86 -2.05 15.78
C PHE A 19 15.37 -2.55 17.15
N SER A 20 14.12 -2.23 17.52
CA SER A 20 13.58 -2.67 18.81
C SER A 20 13.34 -4.17 18.86
N HIS A 21 13.76 -4.78 19.96
CA HIS A 21 13.34 -6.14 20.31
C HIS A 21 11.98 -6.18 21.02
N ASP A 22 11.44 -5.03 21.46
CA ASP A 22 10.11 -4.94 22.06
C ASP A 22 9.01 -5.21 21.01
N PRO A 23 8.14 -6.22 21.24
CA PRO A 23 7.03 -6.52 20.34
C PRO A 23 6.11 -5.32 20.06
N ALA A 24 5.82 -4.49 21.06
CA ALA A 24 4.92 -3.35 20.88
C ALA A 24 5.55 -2.29 19.96
N ALA A 25 6.82 -1.94 20.20
CA ALA A 25 7.58 -1.07 19.32
C ALA A 25 7.66 -1.58 17.87
N ARG A 26 7.81 -2.90 17.66
CA ARG A 26 7.81 -3.50 16.31
C ARG A 26 6.45 -3.37 15.61
N VAL A 27 5.34 -3.56 16.33
CA VAL A 27 4.00 -3.33 15.79
C VAL A 27 3.84 -1.87 15.39
N GLN A 28 4.29 -0.94 16.24
CA GLN A 28 4.29 0.49 15.94
C GLN A 28 5.12 0.81 14.70
N TRP A 29 6.33 0.26 14.60
CA TRP A 29 7.21 0.43 13.44
C TRP A 29 6.57 -0.06 12.15
N ALA A 30 5.98 -1.26 12.17
CA ALA A 30 5.28 -1.81 11.02
C ALA A 30 4.08 -0.94 10.61
N ARG A 31 3.36 -0.35 11.56
CA ARG A 31 2.29 0.61 11.25
C ARG A 31 2.83 1.89 10.61
N SER A 32 3.94 2.43 11.11
CA SER A 32 4.61 3.59 10.53
C SER A 32 5.06 3.32 9.10
N LEU A 33 5.63 2.14 8.82
CA LEU A 33 5.99 1.71 7.47
C LEU A 33 4.78 1.66 6.53
N ASN A 34 3.65 1.09 6.98
CA ASN A 34 2.41 1.10 6.20
C ASN A 34 1.91 2.53 5.95
N GLY A 35 1.95 3.41 6.97
CA GLY A 35 1.56 4.81 6.82
C GLY A 35 2.42 5.57 5.81
N LEU A 36 3.74 5.42 5.89
CA LEU A 36 4.68 6.02 4.94
C LEU A 36 4.45 5.48 3.52
N GLY A 37 4.28 4.17 3.37
CA GLY A 37 3.97 3.57 2.07
C GLY A 37 2.65 4.07 1.48
N PHE A 38 1.64 4.30 2.33
CA PHE A 38 0.36 4.87 1.90
C PHE A 38 0.52 6.32 1.42
N ILE A 39 1.37 7.11 2.08
CA ILE A 39 1.69 8.48 1.61
C ILE A 39 2.32 8.42 0.22
N ASP A 40 3.36 7.59 0.00
CA ASP A 40 3.99 7.51 -1.33
C ASP A 40 3.01 7.04 -2.41
N LEU A 41 2.12 6.10 -2.06
CA LEU A 41 1.07 5.62 -2.96
C LEU A 41 0.12 6.76 -3.34
N MET A 42 -0.35 7.55 -2.38
CA MET A 42 -1.24 8.69 -2.64
C MET A 42 -0.54 9.80 -3.42
N ASP A 43 0.73 10.07 -3.15
CA ASP A 43 1.53 11.05 -3.89
C ASP A 43 1.71 10.60 -5.35
N ALA A 44 2.00 9.31 -5.57
CA ALA A 44 2.10 8.75 -6.92
C ALA A 44 0.76 8.81 -7.67
N LYS A 45 -0.36 8.49 -7.00
CA LYS A 45 -1.70 8.65 -7.59
C LYS A 45 -2.01 10.11 -7.94
N THR A 46 -1.66 11.04 -7.05
CA THR A 46 -1.87 12.47 -7.26
C THR A 46 -1.08 12.98 -8.46
N ALA A 47 0.21 12.62 -8.54
CA ALA A 47 1.05 12.95 -9.69
C ALA A 47 0.50 12.37 -11.00
N ARG A 48 0.01 11.11 -10.97
CA ARG A 48 -0.60 10.46 -12.12
C ARG A 48 -1.91 11.12 -12.56
N ALA A 49 -2.75 11.52 -11.62
CA ALA A 49 -4.03 12.16 -11.88
C ALA A 49 -3.89 13.61 -12.39
N ALA A 50 -2.78 14.28 -12.06
CA ALA A 50 -2.53 15.65 -12.47
C ALA A 50 -2.27 15.80 -13.98
N VAL A 51 -1.96 14.71 -14.69
CA VAL A 51 -1.60 14.73 -16.12
C VAL A 51 -2.42 13.70 -16.88
N SER A 52 -3.14 14.14 -17.92
CA SER A 52 -3.95 13.22 -18.75
C SER A 52 -3.09 12.32 -19.63
N ASP A 53 -2.02 12.87 -20.20
CA ASP A 53 -1.07 12.19 -21.08
C ASP A 53 0.35 12.38 -20.51
N PRO A 54 0.79 11.52 -19.58
CA PRO A 54 2.07 11.67 -18.90
C PRO A 54 3.21 11.36 -19.87
N ASP A 55 4.24 12.21 -19.87
CA ASP A 55 5.49 11.89 -20.54
C ASP A 55 6.26 10.77 -19.80
N GLU A 56 7.32 10.26 -20.43
CA GLU A 56 8.12 9.17 -19.87
C GLU A 56 8.72 9.54 -18.51
N GLU A 57 9.08 10.81 -18.29
CA GLU A 57 9.62 11.26 -17.01
C GLU A 57 8.58 11.16 -15.89
N THR A 58 7.37 11.66 -16.14
CA THR A 58 6.23 11.56 -15.24
C THR A 58 5.89 10.09 -14.95
N GLU A 59 5.83 9.24 -15.98
CA GLU A 59 5.58 7.81 -15.79
C GLU A 59 6.66 7.14 -14.93
N ARG A 60 7.94 7.47 -15.15
CA ARG A 60 9.04 6.93 -14.35
C ARG A 60 8.93 7.38 -12.89
N ALA A 61 8.58 8.65 -12.64
CA ALA A 61 8.40 9.18 -11.29
C ALA A 61 7.23 8.50 -10.56
N VAL A 62 6.07 8.36 -11.22
CA VAL A 62 4.91 7.63 -10.67
C VAL A 62 5.29 6.18 -10.35
N ARG A 63 5.92 5.48 -11.30
CA ARG A 63 6.36 4.10 -11.11
C ARG A 63 7.37 3.96 -9.99
N TRP A 64 8.26 4.94 -9.82
CA TRP A 64 9.20 4.98 -8.71
C TRP A 64 8.49 5.13 -7.37
N GLY A 65 7.55 6.08 -7.25
CA GLY A 65 6.74 6.27 -6.03
C GLY A 65 5.96 5.02 -5.64
N LEU A 66 5.32 4.37 -6.61
CA LEU A 66 4.60 3.10 -6.37
C LEU A 66 5.54 1.96 -5.92
N LYS A 67 6.78 1.90 -6.44
CA LYS A 67 7.78 0.92 -5.97
C LYS A 67 8.27 1.21 -4.56
N GLN A 68 8.42 2.48 -4.18
CA GLN A 68 8.75 2.87 -2.81
C GLN A 68 7.63 2.49 -1.84
N ALA A 69 6.39 2.78 -2.20
CA ALA A 69 5.21 2.36 -1.46
C ALA A 69 5.22 0.84 -1.22
N LEU A 70 5.39 0.08 -2.31
CA LEU A 70 5.42 -1.38 -2.28
C LEU A 70 6.51 -1.92 -1.34
N ALA A 71 7.73 -1.39 -1.41
CA ALA A 71 8.83 -1.81 -0.55
C ALA A 71 8.52 -1.56 0.94
N ARG A 72 7.83 -0.46 1.27
CA ARG A 72 7.40 -0.16 2.63
C ARG A 72 6.28 -1.08 3.11
N PHE A 73 5.31 -1.42 2.26
CA PHE A 73 4.28 -2.41 2.59
C PHE A 73 4.87 -3.80 2.79
N ASP A 74 5.82 -4.21 1.96
CA ASP A 74 6.53 -5.48 2.12
C ASP A 74 7.27 -5.55 3.46
N GLN A 75 7.98 -4.48 3.84
CA GLN A 75 8.64 -4.40 5.15
C GLN A 75 7.63 -4.39 6.31
N SER A 76 6.51 -3.67 6.18
CA SER A 76 5.44 -3.67 7.17
C SER A 76 4.92 -5.08 7.41
N LEU A 77 4.60 -5.81 6.33
CA LEU A 77 4.09 -7.18 6.39
C LEU A 77 5.12 -8.19 6.91
N ALA A 78 6.42 -7.96 6.71
CA ALA A 78 7.44 -8.84 7.28
C ALA A 78 7.50 -8.74 8.82
N ILE A 79 7.05 -7.62 9.40
CA ILE A 79 7.19 -7.32 10.83
C ILE A 79 5.83 -7.39 11.55
N GLN A 80 4.73 -7.08 10.87
CA GLN A 80 3.42 -6.91 11.48
C GLN A 80 2.85 -8.24 11.97
N ALA A 81 2.72 -8.34 13.30
CA ALA A 81 2.17 -9.51 13.98
C ALA A 81 0.65 -9.39 14.24
N GLU A 82 0.11 -8.17 14.28
CA GLU A 82 -1.32 -7.95 14.55
C GLU A 82 -2.17 -8.17 13.28
N PRO A 83 -3.13 -9.12 13.28
CA PRO A 83 -3.88 -9.47 12.07
C PRO A 83 -4.61 -8.30 11.41
N ALA A 84 -5.26 -7.44 12.21
CA ALA A 84 -5.99 -6.29 11.69
C ALA A 84 -5.07 -5.30 10.95
N TYR A 85 -3.91 -4.98 11.52
CA TYR A 85 -2.94 -4.10 10.88
C TYR A 85 -2.24 -4.74 9.69
N ARG A 86 -2.04 -6.06 9.74
CA ARG A 86 -1.50 -6.85 8.64
C ARG A 86 -2.43 -6.81 7.42
N ALA A 87 -3.75 -6.93 7.63
CA ALA A 87 -4.75 -6.86 6.56
C ALA A 87 -4.70 -5.50 5.82
N TYR A 88 -4.57 -4.38 6.54
CA TYR A 88 -4.43 -3.06 5.92
C TYR A 88 -3.18 -2.95 5.03
N ALA A 89 -2.02 -3.41 5.53
CA ALA A 89 -0.80 -3.41 4.73
C ALA A 89 -0.88 -4.36 3.53
N ALA A 90 -1.57 -5.49 3.67
CA ALA A 90 -1.79 -6.45 2.58
C ALA A 90 -2.68 -5.88 1.46
N GLY A 91 -3.76 -5.16 1.81
CA GLY A 91 -4.60 -4.44 0.84
C GLY A 91 -3.82 -3.37 0.08
N ASN A 92 -3.14 -2.48 0.80
CA ASN A 92 -2.31 -1.44 0.19
C ASN A 92 -1.23 -2.03 -0.74
N ARG A 93 -0.59 -3.14 -0.34
CA ARG A 93 0.35 -3.87 -1.18
C ARG A 93 -0.29 -4.41 -2.45
N ALA A 94 -1.41 -5.11 -2.35
CA ALA A 94 -2.11 -5.70 -3.48
C ALA A 94 -2.52 -4.63 -4.50
N TYR A 95 -3.01 -3.50 -3.99
CA TYR A 95 -3.38 -2.35 -4.78
C TYR A 95 -2.18 -1.68 -5.49
N ALA A 96 -1.07 -1.46 -4.79
CA ALA A 96 0.17 -0.94 -5.40
C ALA A 96 0.72 -1.87 -6.49
N LEU A 97 0.65 -3.20 -6.29
CA LEU A 97 1.01 -4.18 -7.32
C LEU A 97 0.13 -4.04 -8.57
N ALA A 98 -1.18 -3.83 -8.38
CA ALA A 98 -2.12 -3.66 -9.48
C ALA A 98 -1.81 -2.40 -10.30
N LEU A 99 -1.56 -1.26 -9.64
CA LEU A 99 -1.17 -0.01 -10.31
C LEU A 99 0.19 -0.10 -11.01
N LEU A 100 1.10 -0.94 -10.52
CA LEU A 100 2.38 -1.24 -11.18
C LEU A 100 2.23 -2.19 -12.38
N GLY A 101 1.02 -2.67 -12.70
CA GLY A 101 0.77 -3.64 -13.76
C GLY A 101 1.24 -5.06 -13.43
N ARG A 102 1.57 -5.35 -12.16
CA ARG A 102 1.96 -6.68 -11.69
C ARG A 102 0.73 -7.53 -11.39
N THR A 103 -0.10 -7.74 -12.42
CA THR A 103 -1.47 -8.27 -12.30
C THR A 103 -1.54 -9.63 -11.61
N ASN A 104 -0.63 -10.56 -11.91
CA ASN A 104 -0.65 -11.90 -11.29
C ASN A 104 -0.33 -11.84 -9.79
N ASP A 105 0.65 -11.02 -9.40
CA ASP A 105 1.04 -10.85 -8.00
C ASP A 105 -0.09 -10.14 -7.22
N ALA A 106 -0.73 -9.15 -7.83
CA ALA A 106 -1.88 -8.45 -7.26
C ALA A 106 -3.06 -9.40 -7.08
N ARG A 107 -3.36 -10.24 -8.10
CA ARG A 107 -4.41 -11.26 -8.06
C ARG A 107 -4.23 -12.21 -6.89
N GLU A 108 -3.03 -12.75 -6.72
CA GLU A 108 -2.73 -13.65 -5.61
C GLU A 108 -2.86 -12.94 -4.25
N ALA A 109 -2.37 -11.70 -4.16
CA ALA A 109 -2.47 -10.92 -2.93
C ALA A 109 -3.93 -10.60 -2.54
N PHE A 110 -4.76 -10.20 -3.51
CA PHE A 110 -6.19 -9.98 -3.29
C PHE A 110 -6.90 -11.27 -2.89
N ARG A 111 -6.61 -12.40 -3.54
CA ARG A 111 -7.24 -13.69 -3.20
C ARG A 111 -6.96 -14.07 -1.74
N ARG A 112 -5.72 -13.92 -1.29
CA ARG A 112 -5.35 -14.18 0.12
C ARG A 112 -6.05 -13.21 1.07
N LEU A 113 -6.05 -11.91 0.74
CA LEU A 113 -6.70 -10.88 1.54
C LEU A 113 -8.20 -11.16 1.71
N PHE A 114 -8.90 -11.52 0.64
CA PHE A 114 -10.34 -11.80 0.67
C PHE A 114 -10.65 -13.13 1.36
N ALA A 115 -9.75 -14.12 1.27
CA ALA A 115 -9.94 -15.39 1.96
C ALA A 115 -9.87 -15.22 3.49
N GLU A 116 -9.04 -14.28 3.96
CA GLU A 116 -8.89 -13.97 5.38
C GLU A 116 -9.93 -12.95 5.89
N GLY A 117 -10.20 -11.90 5.11
CA GLY A 117 -11.03 -10.77 5.52
C GLY A 117 -12.46 -10.74 4.96
N GLY A 118 -12.79 -11.67 4.07
CA GLY A 118 -14.13 -11.82 3.48
C GLY A 118 -14.62 -10.55 2.78
N ARG A 119 -15.94 -10.32 2.89
CA ARG A 119 -16.65 -9.23 2.22
C ARG A 119 -16.16 -7.85 2.65
N ASP A 120 -15.81 -7.68 3.93
CA ASP A 120 -15.32 -6.40 4.44
C ASP A 120 -14.00 -5.98 3.78
N ALA A 121 -13.12 -6.94 3.52
CA ALA A 121 -11.87 -6.69 2.81
C ALA A 121 -12.11 -6.34 1.33
N TYR A 122 -13.01 -7.05 0.67
CA TYR A 122 -13.43 -6.74 -0.70
C TYR A 122 -14.03 -5.33 -0.82
N ASP A 123 -15.04 -5.01 0.01
CA ASP A 123 -15.70 -3.71 -0.01
C ASP A 123 -14.73 -2.58 0.34
N GLY A 124 -13.74 -2.85 1.21
CA GLY A 124 -12.63 -1.93 1.50
C GLY A 124 -11.80 -1.60 0.26
N GLN A 125 -11.33 -2.62 -0.47
CA GLN A 125 -10.53 -2.41 -1.67
C GLN A 125 -11.34 -1.72 -2.79
N VAL A 126 -12.63 -2.05 -2.91
CA VAL A 126 -13.55 -1.34 -3.81
C VAL A 126 -13.56 0.16 -3.50
N ARG A 127 -13.77 0.56 -2.24
CA ARG A 127 -13.77 1.97 -1.84
C ARG A 127 -12.43 2.66 -2.10
N ASP A 128 -11.33 1.94 -1.95
CA ASP A 128 -10.00 2.50 -2.22
C ASP A 128 -9.78 2.86 -3.70
N THR A 129 -10.41 2.14 -4.63
CA THR A 129 -10.38 2.49 -6.07
C THR A 129 -11.12 3.80 -6.39
N GLU A 130 -12.04 4.22 -5.52
CA GLU A 130 -12.84 5.44 -5.68
C GLU A 130 -12.16 6.66 -5.04
N ARG A 131 -11.21 6.42 -4.13
CA ARG A 131 -10.45 7.47 -3.45
C ARG A 131 -9.31 7.96 -4.34
N LEU A 132 -9.34 9.26 -4.70
CA LEU A 132 -8.34 9.90 -5.57
C LEU A 132 -8.10 9.07 -6.84
N SER A 133 -9.18 8.81 -7.58
CA SER A 133 -9.18 7.86 -8.71
C SER A 133 -8.18 8.24 -9.82
N VAL A 134 -7.45 7.25 -10.33
CA VAL A 134 -6.62 7.35 -11.55
C VAL A 134 -7.24 6.53 -12.68
N PRO A 135 -6.90 6.76 -13.97
CA PRO A 135 -7.46 5.98 -15.07
C PRO A 135 -7.31 4.46 -14.92
N GLU A 136 -6.21 4.01 -14.33
CA GLU A 136 -5.88 2.62 -14.07
C GLU A 136 -6.83 1.95 -13.06
N ASP A 137 -7.52 2.72 -12.21
CA ASP A 137 -8.45 2.19 -11.20
C ASP A 137 -9.60 1.38 -11.81
N ARG A 138 -9.97 1.66 -13.07
CA ARG A 138 -10.95 0.83 -13.77
C ARG A 138 -10.45 -0.60 -13.99
N ALA A 139 -9.15 -0.76 -14.27
CA ALA A 139 -8.55 -2.08 -14.43
C ALA A 139 -8.34 -2.75 -13.06
N VAL A 140 -7.95 -1.99 -12.04
CA VAL A 140 -7.83 -2.51 -10.67
C VAL A 140 -9.19 -2.98 -10.14
N ARG A 141 -10.25 -2.20 -10.36
CA ARG A 141 -11.62 -2.57 -9.96
C ARG A 141 -12.06 -3.88 -10.60
N ARG A 142 -11.88 -4.03 -11.92
CA ARG A 142 -12.17 -5.29 -12.61
C ARG A 142 -11.39 -6.46 -12.02
N LEU A 143 -10.10 -6.27 -11.73
CA LEU A 143 -9.29 -7.31 -11.10
C LEU A 143 -9.85 -7.72 -9.72
N ILE A 144 -10.24 -6.76 -8.89
CA ILE A 144 -10.84 -7.01 -7.57
C ILE A 144 -12.13 -7.82 -7.72
N ASP A 145 -13.03 -7.39 -8.62
CA ASP A 145 -14.31 -8.07 -8.88
C ASP A 145 -14.09 -9.51 -9.41
N ASP A 146 -13.17 -9.69 -10.36
CA ASP A 146 -12.82 -11.00 -10.92
C ASP A 146 -12.32 -11.96 -9.84
N VAL A 147 -11.42 -11.50 -8.96
CA VAL A 147 -10.87 -12.33 -7.88
C VAL A 147 -11.97 -12.73 -6.90
N TRP A 148 -12.85 -11.79 -6.54
CA TRP A 148 -13.96 -12.08 -5.62
C TRP A 148 -14.91 -13.14 -6.20
N HIS A 149 -15.30 -13.00 -7.47
CA HIS A 149 -16.16 -13.97 -8.14
C HIS A 149 -15.50 -15.35 -8.31
N GLU A 150 -14.20 -15.42 -8.61
CA GLU A 150 -13.45 -16.68 -8.71
C GLU A 150 -13.43 -17.47 -7.40
N MET A 151 -13.59 -16.80 -6.26
CA MET A 151 -13.64 -17.44 -4.96
C MET A 151 -15.00 -18.08 -4.64
N GLY A 152 -16.01 -17.87 -5.48
CA GLY A 152 -17.37 -18.39 -5.28
C GLY A 152 -18.22 -17.55 -4.33
N GLU A 153 -17.75 -16.35 -3.98
CA GLU A 153 -18.45 -15.42 -3.11
C GLU A 153 -19.19 -14.39 -3.99
N ALA A 154 -20.52 -14.33 -3.91
CA ALA A 154 -21.36 -13.40 -4.68
C ALA A 154 -22.35 -12.68 -3.75
#